data_AF-A0A7C2BPX0-F1
#
_entry.id   AF-A0A7C2BPX0-F1
#
_cell.length_a   1.000
_cell.length_b   1.000
_cell.length_c   1.000
_cell.angle_alpha   90.00
_cell.angle_beta   90.00
_cell.angle_gamma   90.00
#
_symmetry.space_group_name_H-M   'P 1'
#
loop_
_entity.id
_entity.type
_entity.pdbx_description
1 polymer ?
#
loop_
_entity_poly.entity_id
_entity_poly.type
_entity_poly.pdbx_seq_one_letter_code
_entity_poly.pdbx_strand_id
1 'polypeptide(L)'
;MPRAINYRRNAYYLQKIFKHDFFAATALYTLHLDTNDNCGDVPEKIILKVGCHQFFFGIPMAPVGLFLSGREIRNLRRLKGFDNVPQLLGEYGRYGFLYKYIEGKTLAEAEDVSEEFFDKLAALLTRLHAEDFVYLDMNKRTNILIGADGQAHIIDFQISFHIAGTGFLLGRLFRKIRRRLQREDWYHLYKHKRKVTDKGLTYAEIKASRNPSLLIRMHRIIATPLRKGRRRILRNLFGQQRLKEN
;
A
#
# COMPACT_ATOMS: atom_id res chain seq x y z
N MET A 1 -10.32 13.08 10.38
CA MET A 1 -10.72 13.15 8.96
C MET A 1 -11.92 14.06 8.85
N PRO A 2 -12.00 14.93 7.82
CA PRO A 2 -13.17 15.78 7.62
C PRO A 2 -14.43 14.94 7.33
N ARG A 3 -15.61 15.44 7.70
CA ARG A 3 -16.89 14.75 7.41
C ARG A 3 -17.28 14.84 5.94
N ALA A 4 -16.92 15.93 5.28
CA ALA A 4 -17.13 16.16 3.85
C ALA A 4 -15.89 16.81 3.22
N ILE A 5 -15.69 16.55 1.94
CA ILE A 5 -14.63 17.16 1.11
C ILE A 5 -15.20 17.53 -0.25
N ASN A 6 -14.57 18.49 -0.92
CA ASN A 6 -14.95 18.90 -2.27
C ASN A 6 -13.91 18.42 -3.29
N TYR A 7 -14.38 17.81 -4.39
CA TYR A 7 -13.56 17.47 -5.54
C TYR A 7 -14.28 17.88 -6.83
N ARG A 8 -13.64 18.68 -7.68
CA ARG A 8 -14.20 19.20 -8.95
C ARG A 8 -15.64 19.71 -8.82
N ARG A 9 -15.88 20.59 -7.82
CA ARG A 9 -17.19 21.20 -7.49
C ARG A 9 -18.25 20.24 -6.95
N ASN A 10 -17.93 18.96 -6.77
CA ASN A 10 -18.82 17.97 -6.16
C ASN A 10 -18.48 17.74 -4.69
N ALA A 11 -19.51 17.57 -3.86
CA ALA A 11 -19.37 17.24 -2.45
C ALA A 11 -19.31 15.72 -2.25
N TYR A 12 -18.33 15.28 -1.46
CA TYR A 12 -18.14 13.89 -1.09
C TYR A 12 -18.18 13.75 0.43
N TYR A 13 -18.88 12.73 0.93
CA TYR A 13 -19.10 12.51 2.35
C TYR A 13 -18.37 11.28 2.85
N LEU A 14 -17.81 11.38 4.06
CA LEU A 14 -17.05 10.30 4.68
C LEU A 14 -17.94 9.07 4.88
N GLN A 15 -17.60 7.98 4.22
CA GLN A 15 -18.30 6.71 4.34
C GLN A 15 -17.60 5.76 5.33
N LYS A 16 -16.27 5.62 5.21
CA LYS A 16 -15.49 4.64 5.99
C LYS A 16 -14.06 5.11 6.22
N ILE A 17 -13.53 4.84 7.41
CA ILE A 17 -12.10 5.02 7.71
C ILE A 17 -11.43 3.65 7.63
N PHE A 18 -10.43 3.49 6.76
CA PHE A 18 -9.70 2.23 6.58
C PHE A 18 -8.48 2.11 7.49
N LYS A 19 -7.69 3.17 7.57
CA LYS A 19 -6.47 3.22 8.37
C LYS A 19 -6.44 4.54 9.12
N HIS A 20 -6.06 4.49 10.39
CA HIS A 20 -5.73 5.66 11.19
C HIS A 20 -4.52 5.27 12.06
N ASP A 21 -3.34 5.32 11.45
CA ASP A 21 -2.10 4.93 12.11
C ASP A 21 -1.14 6.11 12.27
N PHE A 22 0.03 5.84 12.85
CA PHE A 22 1.05 6.85 13.14
C PHE A 22 1.60 7.55 11.90
N PHE A 23 1.43 6.98 10.70
CA PHE A 23 2.03 7.48 9.47
C PHE A 23 1.00 8.11 8.55
N ALA A 24 -0.23 7.57 8.50
CA ALA A 24 -1.29 8.12 7.67
C ALA A 24 -2.68 7.77 8.19
N ALA A 25 -3.63 8.63 7.84
CA ALA A 25 -5.05 8.34 7.88
C ALA A 25 -5.54 8.11 6.44
N THR A 26 -6.36 7.09 6.21
CA THR A 26 -6.96 6.76 4.91
C THR A 26 -8.45 6.54 5.07
N ALA A 27 -9.26 7.23 4.27
CA ALA A 27 -10.72 7.15 4.35
C ALA A 27 -11.40 7.21 2.98
N LEU A 28 -12.51 6.50 2.85
CA LEU A 28 -13.43 6.45 1.73
C LEU A 28 -14.46 7.57 1.83
N TYR A 29 -14.67 8.26 0.73
CA TYR A 29 -15.74 9.22 0.57
C TYR A 29 -16.57 8.88 -0.66
N THR A 30 -17.87 9.08 -0.55
CA THR A 30 -18.85 8.81 -1.61
C THR A 30 -19.46 10.12 -2.07
N LEU A 31 -19.65 10.23 -3.38
CA LEU A 31 -20.30 11.36 -4.01
C LEU A 31 -21.74 11.47 -3.50
N HIS A 32 -22.14 12.68 -3.12
CA HIS A 32 -23.54 13.01 -2.90
C HIS A 32 -23.99 13.90 -4.05
N LEU A 33 -24.86 13.35 -4.90
CA LEU A 33 -25.42 14.08 -6.03
C LEU A 33 -26.61 14.91 -5.54
N ASP A 34 -26.37 16.19 -5.26
CA ASP A 34 -27.43 17.18 -5.26
C ASP A 34 -27.40 17.88 -6.63
N THR A 35 -28.43 17.61 -7.45
CA THR A 35 -28.80 18.28 -8.72
C THR A 35 -28.17 17.83 -10.04
N ASN A 36 -28.98 17.97 -11.10
CA ASN A 36 -28.91 17.42 -12.47
C ASN A 36 -27.73 17.86 -13.35
N ASP A 37 -26.65 18.39 -12.79
CA ASP A 37 -25.47 18.79 -13.57
C ASP A 37 -24.44 17.64 -13.60
N ASN A 38 -24.59 16.77 -14.59
CA ASN A 38 -23.58 15.78 -14.99
C ASN A 38 -22.31 16.49 -15.51
N CYS A 39 -21.52 17.06 -14.61
CA CYS A 39 -20.25 17.69 -14.94
C CYS A 39 -19.14 16.63 -15.04
N GLY A 40 -19.17 15.85 -16.13
CA GLY A 40 -18.07 14.99 -16.60
C GLY A 40 -17.85 13.69 -15.83
N ASP A 41 -16.84 12.93 -16.30
CA ASP A 41 -16.40 11.65 -15.74
C ASP A 41 -15.74 11.85 -14.34
N VAL A 42 -16.58 11.98 -13.30
CA VAL A 42 -16.17 12.04 -11.90
C VAL A 42 -16.46 10.70 -11.21
N PRO A 43 -15.51 10.16 -10.42
CA PRO A 43 -15.71 8.86 -9.77
C PRO A 43 -16.73 8.96 -8.63
N GLU A 44 -17.64 7.99 -8.54
CA GLU A 44 -18.63 7.88 -7.46
C GLU A 44 -17.97 7.78 -6.07
N LYS A 45 -16.80 7.14 -5.99
CA LYS A 45 -16.06 6.90 -4.75
C LYS A 45 -14.60 7.31 -4.87
N ILE A 46 -14.12 8.02 -3.87
CA ILE A 46 -12.73 8.50 -3.79
C ILE A 46 -12.12 8.16 -2.43
N ILE A 47 -10.81 7.97 -2.43
CA ILE A 47 -10.04 7.83 -1.20
C ILE A 47 -9.28 9.12 -0.93
N LEU A 48 -9.39 9.59 0.32
CA LEU A 48 -8.48 10.58 0.88
C LEU A 48 -7.44 9.89 1.76
N LYS A 49 -6.17 10.05 1.40
CA LYS A 49 -5.03 9.68 2.25
C LYS A 49 -4.35 10.94 2.75
N VAL A 50 -4.10 11.04 4.05
CA VAL A 50 -3.44 12.18 4.70
C VAL A 50 -2.29 11.66 5.55
N GLY A 51 -1.08 12.15 5.29
CA GLY A 51 0.10 11.88 6.10
C GLY A 51 -0.04 12.46 7.50
N CYS A 52 0.45 11.72 8.49
CA CYS A 52 0.47 12.15 9.88
C CYS A 52 1.39 13.36 10.06
N HIS A 53 0.91 14.35 10.80
CA HIS A 53 1.63 15.60 11.10
C HIS A 53 1.62 15.93 12.60
N GLN A 54 1.23 14.96 13.44
CA GLN A 54 1.22 15.09 14.90
C GLN A 54 2.62 14.82 15.48
N PHE A 55 2.84 15.19 16.74
CA PHE A 55 4.06 14.84 17.47
C PHE A 55 4.02 13.37 17.92
N PHE A 56 5.15 12.67 17.82
CA PHE A 56 5.33 11.33 18.34
C PHE A 56 6.54 11.31 19.27
N PHE A 57 6.32 11.08 20.57
CA PHE A 57 7.37 11.17 21.62
C PHE A 57 8.21 12.46 21.53
N GLY A 58 7.57 13.61 21.29
CA GLY A 58 8.26 14.90 21.15
C GLY A 58 8.92 15.15 19.78
N ILE A 59 8.91 14.17 18.86
CA ILE A 59 9.41 14.34 17.50
C ILE A 59 8.27 14.83 16.59
N PRO A 60 8.43 15.96 15.88
CA PRO A 60 7.43 16.42 14.92
C PRO A 60 7.39 15.50 13.70
N MET A 61 6.27 14.82 13.45
CA MET A 61 6.13 13.91 12.30
C MET A 61 5.78 14.62 10.99
N ALA A 62 5.46 15.91 11.02
CA ALA A 62 5.05 16.67 9.84
C ALA A 62 6.04 16.60 8.66
N PRO A 63 7.38 16.70 8.84
CA PRO A 63 8.32 16.55 7.73
C PRO A 63 8.29 15.14 7.12
N VAL A 64 8.12 14.12 7.96
CA VAL A 64 8.02 12.71 7.54
C VAL A 64 6.72 12.49 6.78
N GLY A 65 5.59 12.96 7.30
CA GLY A 65 4.28 12.88 6.62
C GLY A 65 4.28 13.58 5.26
N LEU A 66 4.92 14.76 5.17
CA LEU A 66 5.10 15.48 3.90
C LEU A 66 5.95 14.70 2.92
N PHE A 67 7.09 14.18 3.37
CA PHE A 67 8.01 13.40 2.54
C PHE A 67 7.33 12.13 2.00
N LEU A 68 6.63 11.38 2.84
CA LEU A 68 5.99 10.12 2.48
C LEU A 68 4.81 10.35 1.52
N SER A 69 3.96 11.34 1.81
CA SER A 69 2.84 11.71 0.92
C SER A 69 3.35 12.19 -0.44
N GLY A 70 4.35 13.08 -0.43
CA GLY A 70 4.98 13.57 -1.65
C GLY A 70 5.66 12.46 -2.45
N ARG A 71 6.27 11.47 -1.78
CA ARG A 71 6.84 10.31 -2.46
C ARG A 71 5.77 9.44 -3.11
N GLU A 72 4.67 9.16 -2.41
CA GLU A 72 3.59 8.36 -2.96
C GLU A 72 2.92 9.04 -4.15
N ILE A 73 2.64 10.34 -4.05
CA ILE A 73 2.14 11.15 -5.17
C ILE A 73 3.09 11.06 -6.38
N ARG A 74 4.41 11.18 -6.16
CA ARG A 74 5.42 11.05 -7.23
C ARG A 74 5.44 9.65 -7.87
N ASN A 75 5.19 8.60 -7.09
CA ASN A 75 5.10 7.24 -7.59
C ASN A 75 3.82 7.05 -8.41
N LEU A 76 2.66 7.47 -7.87
CA LEU A 76 1.37 7.35 -8.57
C LEU A 76 1.33 8.17 -9.87
N ARG A 77 1.97 9.35 -9.90
CA ARG A 77 2.12 10.14 -11.14
C ARG A 77 2.89 9.40 -12.23
N ARG A 78 3.94 8.67 -11.87
CA ARG A 78 4.74 7.87 -12.81
C ARG A 78 3.99 6.64 -13.30
N LEU A 79 3.15 6.07 -12.45
CA LEU A 79 2.30 4.93 -12.78
C LEU A 79 0.98 5.33 -13.45
N LYS A 80 0.85 6.57 -13.92
CA LYS A 80 -0.31 7.01 -14.70
C LYS A 80 -0.45 6.12 -15.94
N GLY A 81 -1.60 5.49 -16.10
CA GLY A 81 -1.86 4.51 -17.18
C GLY A 81 -1.82 3.05 -16.71
N PHE A 82 -1.47 2.78 -15.45
CA PHE A 82 -1.72 1.48 -14.84
C PHE A 82 -3.12 1.47 -14.22
N ASP A 83 -4.03 0.67 -14.78
CA ASP A 83 -5.40 0.55 -14.24
C ASP A 83 -5.45 -0.24 -12.93
N ASN A 84 -4.41 -1.04 -12.66
CA ASN A 84 -4.35 -1.94 -11.50
C ASN A 84 -3.66 -1.33 -10.27
N VAL A 85 -3.50 -0.01 -10.24
CA VAL A 85 -2.92 0.77 -9.13
C VAL A 85 -3.77 2.02 -8.87
N PRO A 86 -3.64 2.68 -7.70
CA PRO A 86 -4.38 3.90 -7.40
C PRO A 86 -4.21 4.99 -8.45
N GLN A 87 -5.31 5.39 -9.08
CA GLN A 87 -5.33 6.52 -10.01
C GLN A 87 -5.42 7.83 -9.24
N LEU A 88 -4.32 8.59 -9.21
CA LEU A 88 -4.24 9.89 -8.52
C LEU A 88 -5.21 10.90 -9.16
N LEU A 89 -6.08 11.49 -8.34
CA LEU A 89 -7.04 12.52 -8.74
C LEU A 89 -6.52 13.94 -8.47
N GLY A 90 -5.67 14.11 -7.46
CA GLY A 90 -5.11 15.40 -7.09
C GLY A 90 -4.52 15.41 -5.68
N GLU A 91 -3.85 16.50 -5.34
CA GLU A 91 -3.38 16.76 -3.97
C GLU A 91 -4.53 17.31 -3.11
N TYR A 92 -4.48 17.09 -1.81
CA TYR A 92 -5.47 17.57 -0.84
C TYR A 92 -4.76 18.21 0.35
N GLY A 93 -4.79 19.55 0.40
CA GLY A 93 -3.99 20.31 1.35
C GLY A 93 -2.50 20.01 1.23
N ARG A 94 -1.74 20.24 2.30
CA ARG A 94 -0.27 20.08 2.30
C ARG A 94 0.20 18.63 2.46
N TYR A 95 -0.58 17.80 3.13
CA TYR A 95 -0.17 16.45 3.56
C TYR A 95 -1.04 15.34 2.98
N GLY A 96 -1.98 15.65 2.10
CA GLY A 96 -2.95 14.68 1.62
C GLY A 96 -3.05 14.63 0.11
N PHE A 97 -3.71 13.60 -0.38
CA PHE A 97 -4.05 13.44 -1.79
C PHE A 97 -5.28 12.55 -1.95
N LEU A 98 -5.91 12.68 -3.11
CA LEU A 98 -7.09 11.94 -3.52
C LEU A 98 -6.73 10.95 -4.62
N TYR A 99 -7.32 9.76 -4.57
CA TYR A 99 -7.26 8.79 -5.66
C TYR A 99 -8.59 8.06 -5.82
N LYS A 100 -8.85 7.48 -7.00
CA LYS A 100 -10.08 6.73 -7.29
C LYS A 100 -10.17 5.48 -6.41
N TYR A 101 -11.33 5.23 -5.82
CA TYR A 101 -11.54 4.00 -5.05
C TYR A 101 -11.49 2.77 -5.97
N ILE A 102 -10.85 1.70 -5.49
CA ILE A 102 -10.78 0.41 -6.18
C ILE A 102 -11.76 -0.52 -5.47
N GLU A 103 -12.82 -0.90 -6.17
CA GLU A 103 -13.81 -1.86 -5.68
C GLU A 103 -13.18 -3.25 -5.57
N GLY A 104 -13.35 -3.90 -4.44
CA GLY A 104 -12.78 -5.23 -4.21
C GLY A 104 -12.59 -5.57 -2.74
N LYS A 105 -12.02 -6.75 -2.50
CA LYS A 105 -11.65 -7.23 -1.17
C LYS A 105 -10.15 -7.30 -1.05
N THR A 106 -9.61 -7.04 0.14
CA THR A 106 -8.17 -7.27 0.36
C THR A 106 -7.88 -8.77 0.37
N LEU A 107 -6.66 -9.15 0.00
CA LEU A 107 -6.17 -10.54 0.15
C LEU A 107 -6.17 -11.00 1.63
N ALA A 108 -6.28 -10.08 2.59
CA ALA A 108 -6.40 -10.41 4.00
C ALA A 108 -7.82 -10.84 4.40
N GLU A 109 -8.83 -10.33 3.69
CA GLU A 109 -10.27 -10.59 3.91
C GLU A 109 -10.79 -11.73 3.03
N ALA A 110 -10.08 -12.10 1.96
CA ALA A 110 -10.47 -13.19 1.09
C ALA A 110 -10.26 -14.54 1.76
N GLU A 111 -11.29 -15.39 1.69
CA GLU A 111 -11.28 -16.75 2.21
C GLU A 111 -10.70 -17.71 1.17
N ASP A 112 -11.22 -17.66 -0.06
CA ASP A 112 -10.75 -18.45 -1.20
C ASP A 112 -10.22 -17.53 -2.31
N VAL A 113 -9.05 -17.88 -2.83
CA VAL A 113 -8.38 -17.12 -3.90
C VAL A 113 -7.89 -18.09 -4.96
N SER A 114 -8.28 -17.86 -6.21
CA SER A 114 -7.92 -18.71 -7.33
C SER A 114 -6.43 -18.61 -7.68
N GLU A 115 -5.90 -19.63 -8.35
CA GLU A 115 -4.55 -19.60 -8.92
C GLU A 115 -4.42 -18.50 -9.98
N GLU A 116 -5.45 -18.32 -10.81
CA GLU A 116 -5.53 -17.26 -11.83
C GLU A 116 -5.33 -15.85 -11.24
N PHE A 117 -5.84 -15.60 -10.03
CA PHE A 117 -5.60 -14.32 -9.35
C PHE A 117 -4.10 -14.09 -9.10
N PHE A 118 -3.36 -15.12 -8.68
CA PHE A 118 -1.92 -14.99 -8.46
C PHE A 118 -1.15 -14.81 -9.77
N ASP A 119 -1.63 -15.40 -10.87
CA ASP A 119 -1.06 -15.18 -12.20
C ASP A 119 -1.27 -13.73 -12.66
N LYS A 120 -2.47 -13.17 -12.45
CA LYS A 120 -2.77 -11.75 -12.69
C LYS A 120 -1.89 -10.83 -11.82
N LEU A 121 -1.72 -11.17 -10.55
CA LEU A 121 -0.86 -10.42 -9.63
C LEU A 121 0.62 -10.49 -10.05
N ALA A 122 1.09 -11.64 -10.52
CA ALA A 122 2.43 -11.82 -11.05
C ALA A 122 2.64 -11.01 -12.34
N ALA A 123 1.65 -10.98 -13.23
CA ALA A 123 1.66 -10.16 -14.45
C ALA A 123 1.73 -8.67 -14.12
N LEU A 124 0.92 -8.19 -13.17
CA LEU A 124 1.00 -6.81 -12.69
C LEU A 124 2.39 -6.48 -12.11
N LEU A 125 2.92 -7.35 -11.24
CA LEU A 125 4.22 -7.13 -10.63
C LEU A 125 5.35 -7.10 -11.68
N THR A 126 5.24 -7.94 -12.71
CA THR A 126 6.16 -7.96 -13.85
C THR A 126 6.12 -6.63 -14.61
N ARG A 127 4.92 -6.12 -14.91
CA ARG A 127 4.75 -4.81 -15.57
C ARG A 127 5.34 -3.66 -14.74
N LEU A 128 5.10 -3.65 -13.43
CA LEU A 128 5.73 -2.66 -12.54
C LEU A 128 7.26 -2.77 -12.57
N HIS A 129 7.80 -3.98 -12.48
CA HIS A 129 9.24 -4.21 -12.48
C HIS A 129 9.93 -3.84 -13.80
N ALA A 130 9.21 -3.96 -14.92
CA ALA A 130 9.64 -3.53 -16.25
C ALA A 130 9.78 -2.00 -16.33
N GLU A 131 8.91 -1.25 -15.66
CA GLU A 131 8.99 0.22 -15.51
C GLU A 131 9.95 0.67 -14.39
N ASP A 132 10.96 -0.14 -14.09
CA ASP A 132 11.99 0.13 -13.07
C ASP A 132 11.45 0.37 -11.64
N PHE A 133 10.21 -0.03 -11.37
CA PHE A 133 9.61 0.04 -10.04
C PHE A 133 9.95 -1.16 -9.16
N VAL A 134 9.95 -0.90 -7.85
CA VAL A 134 10.04 -1.86 -6.76
C VAL A 134 8.96 -1.51 -5.75
N TYR A 135 8.08 -2.47 -5.43
CA TYR A 135 6.91 -2.18 -4.59
C TYR A 135 7.26 -2.19 -3.09
N LEU A 136 8.04 -3.17 -2.64
CA LEU A 136 8.59 -3.36 -1.28
C LEU A 136 7.60 -3.61 -0.14
N ASP A 137 6.29 -3.47 -0.33
CA ASP A 137 5.29 -3.76 0.70
C ASP A 137 4.45 -5.01 0.40
N MET A 138 4.90 -5.87 -0.52
CA MET A 138 4.19 -7.10 -0.93
C MET A 138 3.88 -8.02 0.25
N ASN A 139 4.58 -7.89 1.38
CA ASN A 139 4.31 -8.70 2.57
C ASN A 139 2.95 -8.42 3.22
N LYS A 140 2.32 -7.26 2.97
CA LYS A 140 1.03 -6.89 3.55
C LYS A 140 -0.12 -7.31 2.65
N ARG A 141 -0.83 -8.38 3.04
CA ARG A 141 -2.05 -8.83 2.35
C ARG A 141 -3.14 -7.75 2.25
N THR A 142 -3.16 -6.79 3.18
CA THR A 142 -4.10 -5.66 3.17
C THR A 142 -3.81 -4.63 2.07
N ASN A 143 -2.66 -4.69 1.40
CA ASN A 143 -2.34 -3.80 0.29
C ASN A 143 -2.52 -4.46 -1.09
N ILE A 144 -2.96 -5.73 -1.12
CA ILE A 144 -3.26 -6.46 -2.35
C ILE A 144 -4.77 -6.62 -2.39
N LEU A 145 -5.41 -6.19 -3.49
CA LEU A 145 -6.85 -6.30 -3.65
C LEU A 145 -7.19 -7.28 -4.77
N ILE A 146 -8.23 -8.07 -4.52
CA ILE A 146 -8.98 -8.81 -5.52
C ILE A 146 -10.10 -7.86 -5.96
N GLY A 147 -9.91 -7.26 -7.14
CA GLY A 147 -10.84 -6.27 -7.67
C GLY A 147 -12.17 -6.90 -8.04
N ALA A 148 -13.25 -6.11 -7.93
CA ALA A 148 -14.58 -6.52 -8.41
C ALA A 148 -14.61 -6.75 -9.94
N ASP A 149 -13.63 -6.20 -10.65
CA ASP A 149 -13.35 -6.43 -12.08
C ASP A 149 -12.63 -7.77 -12.36
N GLY A 150 -12.39 -8.58 -11.32
CA GLY A 150 -11.65 -9.84 -11.42
C GLY A 150 -10.15 -9.66 -11.67
N GLN A 151 -9.61 -8.45 -11.54
CA GLN A 151 -8.19 -8.16 -11.68
C GLN A 151 -7.47 -8.10 -10.33
N ALA A 152 -6.16 -8.28 -10.36
CA ALA A 152 -5.32 -8.05 -9.19
C ALA A 152 -4.91 -6.57 -9.13
N HIS A 153 -5.07 -5.95 -7.97
CA HIS A 153 -4.67 -4.56 -7.74
C HIS A 153 -3.69 -4.46 -6.57
N ILE A 154 -2.75 -3.52 -6.64
CA ILE A 154 -1.82 -3.22 -5.56
C ILE A 154 -2.02 -1.76 -5.15
N ILE A 155 -2.12 -1.50 -3.85
CA ILE A 155 -2.30 -0.16 -3.28
C ILE A 155 -1.15 0.22 -2.34
N ASP A 156 -1.14 1.46 -1.83
CA ASP A 156 -0.17 1.94 -0.83
C ASP A 156 1.30 1.91 -1.35
N PHE A 157 1.63 2.86 -2.22
CA PHE A 157 2.97 2.99 -2.83
C PHE A 157 3.92 3.84 -2.00
N GLN A 158 3.59 4.04 -0.72
CA GLN A 158 4.28 4.96 0.17
C GLN A 158 5.75 4.61 0.38
N ILE A 159 6.10 3.32 0.38
CA ILE A 159 7.48 2.83 0.52
C ILE A 159 8.10 2.29 -0.77
N SER A 160 7.37 2.38 -1.88
CA SER A 160 7.85 1.93 -3.18
C SER A 160 8.89 2.89 -3.75
N PHE A 161 9.75 2.37 -4.62
CA PHE A 161 10.81 3.13 -5.27
C PHE A 161 10.80 2.91 -6.77
N HIS A 162 11.07 3.97 -7.51
CA HIS A 162 11.47 3.91 -8.91
C HIS A 162 12.99 4.05 -8.99
N ILE A 163 13.69 3.02 -9.46
CA ILE A 163 15.16 2.96 -9.48
C ILE A 163 15.64 2.77 -10.91
N ALA A 164 15.72 3.89 -11.64
CA ALA A 164 16.21 3.91 -13.01
C ALA A 164 17.72 3.63 -13.08
N GLY A 165 18.12 2.87 -14.09
CA GLY A 165 19.53 2.59 -14.36
C GLY A 165 20.19 3.63 -15.27
N THR A 166 20.40 4.86 -14.82
CA THR A 166 21.09 5.90 -15.62
C THR A 166 22.60 5.91 -15.38
N GLY A 167 23.39 6.10 -16.46
CA GLY A 167 24.87 6.13 -16.44
C GLY A 167 25.54 4.75 -16.41
N PHE A 168 26.75 4.61 -16.96
CA PHE A 168 27.35 3.29 -17.21
C PHE A 168 27.72 2.52 -15.93
N LEU A 169 28.50 3.13 -15.03
CA LEU A 169 28.94 2.48 -13.78
C LEU A 169 27.85 2.50 -12.69
N LEU A 170 27.27 3.67 -12.41
CA LEU A 170 26.18 3.82 -11.43
C LEU A 170 24.91 3.06 -11.85
N GLY A 171 24.57 3.06 -13.14
CA GLY A 171 23.40 2.33 -13.65
C GLY A 171 23.54 0.81 -13.58
N ARG A 172 24.76 0.24 -13.61
CA ARG A 172 24.98 -1.20 -13.32
C ARG A 172 24.69 -1.50 -11.84
N LEU A 173 25.18 -0.66 -10.93
CA LEU A 173 24.93 -0.81 -9.49
C LEU A 173 23.43 -0.67 -9.17
N PHE A 174 22.77 0.37 -9.67
CA PHE A 174 21.33 0.58 -9.46
C PHE A 174 20.47 -0.54 -10.03
N ARG A 175 20.79 -1.07 -11.23
CA ARG A 175 20.12 -2.28 -11.75
C ARG A 175 20.32 -3.49 -10.84
N LYS A 176 21.53 -3.68 -10.28
CA LYS A 176 21.79 -4.79 -9.36
C LYS A 176 21.00 -4.63 -8.05
N ILE A 177 20.94 -3.43 -7.51
CA ILE A 177 20.15 -3.11 -6.30
C ILE A 177 18.66 -3.32 -6.59
N ARG A 178 18.13 -2.72 -7.67
CA ARG A 178 16.74 -2.89 -8.10
C ARG A 178 16.37 -4.36 -8.25
N ARG A 179 17.16 -5.14 -9.00
CA ARG A 179 16.91 -6.59 -9.17
C ARG A 179 16.90 -7.34 -7.84
N ARG A 180 17.74 -6.96 -6.86
CA ARG A 180 17.70 -7.57 -5.52
C ARG A 180 16.41 -7.22 -4.79
N LEU A 181 15.98 -5.96 -4.85
CA LEU A 181 14.76 -5.50 -4.20
C LEU A 181 13.49 -6.08 -4.86
N GLN A 182 13.46 -6.18 -6.19
CA GLN A 182 12.37 -6.82 -6.95
C GLN A 182 12.20 -8.30 -6.58
N ARG A 183 13.29 -9.01 -6.24
CA ARG A 183 13.20 -10.38 -5.71
C ARG A 183 12.46 -10.46 -4.37
N GLU A 184 12.47 -9.40 -3.57
CA GLU A 184 11.71 -9.36 -2.31
C GLU A 184 10.21 -9.36 -2.59
N ASP A 185 9.77 -8.60 -3.61
CA ASP A 185 8.38 -8.59 -4.04
C ASP A 185 7.94 -10.00 -4.48
N TRP A 186 8.75 -10.66 -5.32
CA TRP A 186 8.52 -12.03 -5.78
C TRP A 186 8.48 -13.04 -4.64
N TYR A 187 9.44 -12.95 -3.70
CA TYR A 187 9.45 -13.79 -2.50
C TYR A 187 8.11 -13.69 -1.75
N HIS A 188 7.60 -12.47 -1.57
CA HIS A 188 6.35 -12.24 -0.84
C HIS A 188 5.12 -12.68 -1.63
N LEU A 189 5.08 -12.47 -2.93
CA LEU A 189 4.02 -12.98 -3.81
C LEU A 189 3.92 -14.50 -3.69
N TYR A 190 5.01 -15.23 -3.93
CA TYR A 190 4.98 -16.71 -3.86
C TYR A 190 4.74 -17.23 -2.46
N LYS A 191 5.16 -16.48 -1.43
CA LYS A 191 4.82 -16.80 -0.04
C LYS A 191 3.32 -16.66 0.22
N HIS A 192 2.63 -15.71 -0.39
CA HIS A 192 1.17 -15.61 -0.29
C HIS A 192 0.49 -16.70 -1.09
N LYS A 193 0.92 -16.94 -2.35
CA LYS A 193 0.41 -18.04 -3.19
C LYS A 193 0.44 -19.35 -2.40
N ARG A 194 1.61 -19.77 -1.89
CA ARG A 194 1.77 -20.97 -1.04
C ARG A 194 0.93 -21.01 0.23
N LYS A 195 0.60 -19.87 0.82
CA LYS A 195 -0.19 -19.83 2.06
C LYS A 195 -1.68 -19.95 1.82
N VAL A 196 -2.14 -19.49 0.65
CA VAL A 196 -3.55 -19.42 0.30
C VAL A 196 -3.93 -20.62 -0.56
N THR A 197 -3.08 -20.99 -1.52
CA THR A 197 -3.19 -22.20 -2.33
C THR A 197 -1.93 -23.05 -2.20
N ASP A 198 -2.08 -24.31 -1.81
CA ASP A 198 -0.99 -25.29 -1.91
C ASP A 198 -0.94 -25.96 -3.30
N LYS A 199 -1.87 -25.57 -4.19
CA LYS A 199 -1.99 -26.06 -5.57
C LYS A 199 -1.40 -25.04 -6.55
N GLY A 200 -0.98 -25.52 -7.74
CA GLY A 200 -0.51 -24.67 -8.83
C GLY A 200 0.84 -23.97 -8.64
N LEU A 201 1.64 -24.40 -7.66
CA LEU A 201 3.01 -23.90 -7.46
C LEU A 201 4.02 -24.80 -8.16
N THR A 202 4.80 -24.20 -9.05
CA THR A 202 5.99 -24.84 -9.63
C THR A 202 7.08 -25.02 -8.57
N TYR A 203 7.98 -25.97 -8.80
CA TYR A 203 9.14 -26.19 -7.92
C TYR A 203 9.97 -24.92 -7.70
N ALA A 204 10.13 -24.11 -8.75
CA ALA A 204 10.87 -22.84 -8.68
C ALA A 204 10.19 -21.83 -7.74
N GLU A 205 8.86 -21.69 -7.81
CA GLU A 205 8.08 -20.82 -6.93
C GLU A 205 8.12 -21.29 -5.46
N ILE A 206 8.06 -22.61 -5.23
CA ILE A 206 8.21 -23.17 -3.88
C ILE A 206 9.59 -22.82 -3.32
N LYS A 207 10.65 -23.04 -4.10
CA LYS A 207 12.02 -22.70 -3.70
C LYS A 207 12.16 -21.20 -3.41
N ALA A 208 11.63 -20.35 -4.29
CA ALA A 208 11.66 -18.90 -4.13
C ALA A 208 10.91 -18.45 -2.85
N SER A 209 9.72 -19.00 -2.58
CA SER A 209 8.91 -18.66 -1.40
C SER A 209 9.52 -19.10 -0.06
N ARG A 210 10.45 -20.06 -0.07
CA ARG A 210 11.10 -20.62 1.13
C ARG A 210 12.47 -20.01 1.41
N ASN A 211 13.09 -19.33 0.45
CA ASN A 211 14.42 -18.76 0.61
C ASN A 211 14.37 -17.22 0.77
N PRO A 212 14.13 -16.69 1.97
CA PRO A 212 14.17 -15.25 2.20
C PRO A 212 15.58 -14.73 1.99
N SER A 213 15.69 -13.57 1.37
CA SER A 213 16.96 -12.86 1.20
C SER A 213 17.60 -12.49 2.54
N LEU A 214 18.86 -12.07 2.48
CA LEU A 214 19.56 -11.50 3.62
C LEU A 214 18.84 -10.26 4.18
N LEU A 215 18.26 -9.40 3.32
CA LEU A 215 17.52 -8.22 3.76
C LEU A 215 16.30 -8.61 4.60
N ILE A 216 15.53 -9.61 4.17
CA ILE A 216 14.40 -10.12 4.95
C ILE A 216 14.88 -10.75 6.26
N ARG A 217 15.98 -11.51 6.24
CA ARG A 217 16.54 -12.13 7.44
C ARG A 217 16.98 -11.08 8.46
N MET A 218 17.73 -10.07 8.03
CA MET A 218 18.14 -8.95 8.87
C MET A 218 16.94 -8.17 9.43
N HIS A 219 15.97 -7.83 8.58
CA HIS A 219 14.75 -7.17 9.03
C HIS A 219 14.00 -8.00 10.07
N ARG A 220 13.95 -9.34 9.96
CA ARG A 220 13.32 -10.19 10.99
C ARG A 220 14.06 -10.13 12.32
N ILE A 221 15.39 -10.06 12.32
CA ILE A 221 16.19 -9.94 13.54
C ILE A 221 15.87 -8.63 14.27
N ILE A 222 15.69 -7.53 13.55
CA ILE A 222 15.41 -6.21 14.13
C ILE A 222 13.91 -6.03 14.47
N ALA A 223 13.01 -6.38 13.56
CA ALA A 223 11.58 -6.09 13.69
C ALA A 223 10.88 -7.01 14.72
N THR A 224 11.34 -8.24 14.89
CA THR A 224 10.72 -9.19 15.84
C THR A 224 10.83 -8.75 17.30
N PRO A 225 12.01 -8.36 17.82
CA PRO A 225 12.13 -7.85 19.19
C PRO A 225 11.37 -6.55 19.38
N LEU A 226 11.41 -5.61 18.43
CA LEU A 226 10.63 -4.38 18.49
C LEU A 226 9.12 -4.63 18.58
N ARG A 227 8.58 -5.57 17.79
CA ARG A 227 7.16 -5.95 17.85
C ARG A 227 6.79 -6.62 19.18
N LYS A 228 7.68 -7.45 19.74
CA LYS A 228 7.48 -8.08 21.05
C LYS A 228 7.52 -7.05 22.17
N GLY A 229 8.48 -6.13 22.14
CA GLY A 229 8.60 -5.01 23.09
C GLY A 229 7.38 -4.09 23.05
N ARG A 230 6.97 -3.64 21.86
CA ARG A 230 5.75 -2.83 21.67
C ARG A 230 4.52 -3.51 22.26
N ARG A 231 4.31 -4.81 21.99
CA ARG A 231 3.17 -5.55 22.56
C ARG A 231 3.19 -5.60 24.08
N ARG A 232 4.37 -5.77 24.69
CA ARG A 232 4.51 -5.74 26.16
C ARG A 232 4.20 -4.36 26.72
N ILE A 233 4.73 -3.30 26.12
CA ILE A 233 4.48 -1.91 26.55
C ILE A 233 2.99 -1.57 26.44
N LEU A 234 2.36 -1.85 25.30
CA LEU A 234 0.92 -1.61 25.13
C LEU A 234 0.09 -2.46 26.10
N ARG A 235 0.46 -3.72 26.34
CA ARG A 235 -0.25 -4.56 27.32
C ARG A 235 -0.13 -4.01 28.74
N ASN A 236 1.02 -3.44 29.11
CA ASN A 236 1.21 -2.84 30.42
C ASN A 236 0.45 -1.50 30.56
N LEU A 237 0.47 -0.65 29.52
CA LEU A 237 -0.24 0.64 29.52
C LEU A 237 -1.77 0.47 29.51
N PHE A 238 -2.30 -0.40 28.64
CA PHE A 238 -3.75 -0.65 28.53
C PHE A 238 -4.27 -1.70 29.53
N GLY A 239 -3.39 -2.54 30.09
CA GLY A 239 -3.72 -3.44 31.20
C GLY A 239 -3.88 -2.71 32.52
N GLN A 240 -3.12 -1.62 32.74
CA GLN A 240 -3.28 -0.76 33.92
C GLN A 240 -4.52 0.14 33.86
N GLN A 241 -5.01 0.52 32.67
CA GLN A 241 -6.23 1.31 32.53
C GLN A 241 -7.50 0.53 32.98
N ARG A 242 -7.58 -0.78 32.70
CA ARG A 242 -8.70 -1.63 33.18
C ARG A 242 -8.72 -1.86 34.69
N LEU A 243 -7.60 -1.64 35.40
CA LEU A 243 -7.53 -1.79 36.86
C LEU A 243 -7.85 -0.50 37.62
N LYS A 244 -8.02 0.63 36.90
CA LYS A 244 -8.41 1.92 37.48
C LYS A 244 -9.88 2.26 37.28
N GLU A 245 -10.62 1.43 36.55
CA GLU A 245 -12.07 1.57 36.30
C GLU A 245 -12.91 0.52 37.08
N ASN A 246 -12.28 -0.27 37.94
CA ASN A 246 -12.92 -1.13 38.95
C ASN A 246 -12.54 -0.63 40.35
#